data_AF-A0A8T7BGC1-F1
#
_entry.id   AF-A0A8T7BGC1-F1
#
_cell.length_a   1.000
_cell.length_b   1.000
_cell.length_c   1.000
_cell.angle_alpha   90.00
_cell.angle_beta   90.00
_cell.angle_gamma   90.00
#
_symmetry.space_group_name_H-M   'P 1'
#
loop_
_entity.id
_entity.type
_entity.pdbx_description
1 polymer ?
#
loop_
_entity_poly.entity_id
_entity_poly.type
_entity_poly.pdbx_seq_one_letter_code
_entity_poly.pdbx_strand_id
1 'polypeptide(L)'
;MTTQAVEHFLSQAANLSGLKDIHWLEDQRRAAMASLTATGFPTRKVEDWKYTDISPILKKNFSLATSDDTEDIQSSLASAQMNTLDCYQLVFINGRFSASHSSLNDLPENVDIASLNETLKDQTIDLSSYLNREDEYKDGFVALNMSLMEDGAVIQVGKNVELDKPVNLVFISTGKDQPAQNIRNIIIAGANSRIEVIETYTGPSTSEYFTNTVTEAWLEDGAGLNH
;
A
#
# COMPACT_ATOMS: atom_id res chain seq x y z
N MET A 1 -6.65 22.19 -12.80
CA MET A 1 -5.88 20.95 -13.00
C MET A 1 -5.92 20.09 -11.74
N THR A 2 -5.51 20.59 -10.58
CA THR A 2 -5.56 19.83 -9.30
C THR A 2 -6.97 19.32 -8.96
N THR A 3 -8.00 20.17 -9.07
CA THR A 3 -9.39 19.79 -8.80
C THR A 3 -9.89 18.66 -9.70
N GLN A 4 -9.57 18.70 -10.99
CA GLN A 4 -9.96 17.65 -11.95
C GLN A 4 -9.28 16.31 -11.66
N ALA A 5 -8.01 16.33 -11.25
CA ALA A 5 -7.30 15.12 -10.86
C ALA A 5 -7.89 14.51 -9.57
N VAL A 6 -8.24 15.34 -8.58
CA VAL A 6 -8.91 14.89 -7.35
C VAL A 6 -10.26 14.26 -7.69
N GLU A 7 -11.09 14.94 -8.49
CA GLU A 7 -12.38 14.42 -8.95
C GLU A 7 -12.23 13.09 -9.70
N HIS A 8 -11.25 12.98 -10.60
CA HIS A 8 -10.96 11.76 -11.35
C HIS A 8 -10.63 10.60 -10.40
N PHE A 9 -9.68 10.77 -9.48
CA PHE A 9 -9.33 9.72 -8.53
C PHE A 9 -10.50 9.35 -7.61
N LEU A 10 -11.17 10.32 -7.00
CA LEU A 10 -12.25 10.06 -6.05
C LEU A 10 -13.49 9.44 -6.71
N SER A 11 -13.72 9.69 -8.01
CA SER A 11 -14.79 9.02 -8.77
C SER A 11 -14.64 7.50 -8.78
N GLN A 12 -13.42 7.00 -8.62
CA GLN A 12 -13.11 5.57 -8.65
C GLN A 12 -13.39 4.87 -7.32
N ALA A 13 -13.71 5.62 -6.25
CA ALA A 13 -14.08 5.04 -4.96
C ALA A 13 -15.29 4.09 -5.07
N ALA A 14 -16.17 4.31 -6.04
CA ALA A 14 -17.29 3.42 -6.32
C ALA A 14 -16.85 2.00 -6.72
N ASN A 15 -15.67 1.86 -7.32
CA ASN A 15 -15.09 0.62 -7.82
C ASN A 15 -14.33 -0.15 -6.74
N LEU A 16 -14.14 0.42 -5.55
CA LEU A 16 -13.48 -0.27 -4.45
C LEU A 16 -14.28 -1.53 -4.07
N SER A 17 -13.58 -2.66 -4.06
CA SER A 17 -14.16 -3.96 -3.79
C SER A 17 -13.86 -4.40 -2.34
N GLY A 18 -14.87 -4.95 -1.66
CA GLY A 18 -14.64 -5.85 -0.53
C GLY A 18 -14.42 -5.26 0.88
N LEU A 19 -14.65 -3.98 1.15
CA LEU A 19 -14.44 -3.38 2.49
C LEU A 19 -15.58 -2.47 3.02
N LYS A 20 -16.71 -2.41 2.31
CA LYS A 20 -17.82 -1.46 2.57
C LYS A 20 -18.58 -1.71 3.89
N ASP A 21 -18.42 -2.89 4.48
CA ASP A 21 -19.13 -3.27 5.71
C ASP A 21 -18.35 -2.90 7.00
N ILE A 22 -17.18 -2.27 6.86
CA ILE A 22 -16.33 -1.83 7.98
C ILE A 22 -16.57 -0.35 8.25
N HIS A 23 -17.52 -0.01 9.12
CA HIS A 23 -17.98 1.37 9.32
C HIS A 23 -16.88 2.37 9.69
N TRP A 24 -15.99 2.02 10.62
CA TRP A 24 -14.91 2.92 11.03
C TRP A 24 -13.97 3.25 9.87
N LEU A 25 -13.76 2.29 8.96
CA LEU A 25 -12.92 2.45 7.78
C LEU A 25 -13.60 3.36 6.76
N GLU A 26 -14.91 3.20 6.55
CA GLU A 26 -15.70 4.09 5.70
C GLU A 26 -15.70 5.53 6.23
N ASP A 27 -15.70 5.72 7.55
CA ASP A 27 -15.57 7.03 8.16
C ASP A 27 -14.18 7.65 7.90
N GLN A 28 -13.10 6.87 8.06
CA GLN A 28 -11.74 7.32 7.73
C GLN A 28 -11.58 7.66 6.23
N ARG A 29 -12.15 6.84 5.33
CA ARG A 29 -12.19 7.15 3.89
C ARG A 29 -12.89 8.47 3.63
N ARG A 30 -14.06 8.69 4.24
CA ARG A 30 -14.83 9.93 4.06
C ARG A 30 -14.05 11.15 4.56
N ALA A 31 -13.39 11.04 5.71
CA ALA A 31 -12.53 12.09 6.25
C ALA A 31 -11.37 12.41 5.30
N ALA A 32 -10.69 11.38 4.78
CA ALA A 32 -9.59 11.54 3.83
C ALA A 32 -10.04 12.16 2.50
N MET A 33 -11.19 11.73 1.96
CA MET A 33 -11.78 12.31 0.74
C MET A 33 -12.14 13.78 0.93
N ALA A 34 -12.73 14.12 2.08
CA ALA A 34 -13.04 15.51 2.43
C ALA A 34 -11.77 16.36 2.54
N SER A 35 -10.72 15.83 3.18
CA SER A 35 -9.43 16.50 3.27
C SER A 35 -8.83 16.72 1.87
N LEU A 36 -8.73 15.67 1.05
CA LEU A 36 -8.19 15.76 -0.30
C LEU A 36 -8.97 16.73 -1.19
N THR A 37 -10.29 16.80 -1.04
CA THR A 37 -11.13 17.77 -1.76
C THR A 37 -10.83 19.20 -1.32
N ALA A 38 -10.59 19.42 -0.03
CA ALA A 38 -10.32 20.73 0.53
C ALA A 38 -8.89 21.22 0.28
N THR A 39 -7.90 20.35 0.42
CA THR A 39 -6.46 20.68 0.34
C THR A 39 -5.88 20.46 -1.05
N GLY A 40 -6.40 19.48 -1.79
CA GLY A 40 -5.87 19.06 -3.08
C GLY A 40 -4.52 18.36 -2.97
N PHE A 41 -3.87 18.15 -4.12
CA PHE A 41 -2.50 17.65 -4.15
C PHE A 41 -1.49 18.75 -3.82
N PRO A 42 -0.34 18.38 -3.24
CA PRO A 42 0.68 19.34 -2.87
C PRO A 42 1.20 20.12 -4.09
N THR A 43 1.74 21.30 -3.83
CA THR A 43 2.34 22.13 -4.88
C THR A 43 3.74 22.52 -4.47
N ARG A 44 4.55 23.02 -5.40
CA ARG A 44 5.90 23.54 -5.13
C ARG A 44 5.95 24.73 -4.14
N LYS A 45 4.79 25.19 -3.65
CA LYS A 45 4.68 26.17 -2.56
C LYS A 45 4.80 25.53 -1.17
N VAL A 46 4.54 24.23 -1.04
CA VAL A 46 4.76 23.44 0.17
C VAL A 46 6.24 23.08 0.25
N GLU A 47 6.86 23.22 1.43
CA GLU A 47 8.31 23.07 1.61
C GLU A 47 8.80 21.70 1.13
N ASP A 48 8.12 20.63 1.56
CA ASP A 48 8.43 19.23 1.19
C ASP A 48 8.33 18.96 -0.32
N TRP A 49 7.60 19.80 -1.05
CA TRP A 49 7.32 19.64 -2.49
C TRP A 49 7.99 20.70 -3.37
N LYS A 50 8.79 21.60 -2.81
CA LYS A 50 9.40 22.74 -3.52
C LYS A 50 10.18 22.34 -4.78
N TYR A 51 10.80 21.16 -4.73
CA TYR A 51 11.67 20.64 -5.78
C TYR A 51 11.02 19.57 -6.66
N THR A 52 9.77 19.18 -6.39
CA THR A 52 9.09 18.10 -7.08
C THR A 52 7.86 18.63 -7.83
N ASP A 53 7.89 18.61 -9.17
CA ASP A 53 6.73 18.97 -9.98
C ASP A 53 5.84 17.75 -10.23
N ILE A 54 4.67 17.72 -9.59
CA ILE A 54 3.69 16.64 -9.72
C ILE A 54 2.70 16.84 -10.87
N SER A 55 2.78 17.96 -11.59
CA SER A 55 1.88 18.26 -12.72
C SER A 55 1.81 17.15 -13.78
N PRO A 56 2.89 16.39 -14.10
CA PRO A 56 2.81 15.27 -15.03
C PRO A 56 1.86 14.16 -14.56
N ILE A 57 1.83 13.86 -13.26
CA ILE A 57 0.95 12.84 -12.67
C ILE A 57 -0.51 13.30 -12.77
N LEU A 58 -0.77 14.56 -12.40
CA LEU A 58 -2.13 15.11 -12.34
C LEU A 58 -2.80 15.33 -13.71
N LYS A 59 -2.04 15.22 -14.81
CA LYS A 59 -2.56 15.36 -16.19
C LYS A 59 -2.94 14.02 -16.81
N LYS A 60 -2.64 12.90 -16.14
CA LYS A 60 -2.94 11.54 -16.60
C LYS A 60 -4.20 11.03 -15.90
N ASN A 61 -4.88 10.08 -16.55
CA ASN A 61 -6.13 9.49 -16.06
C ASN A 61 -5.86 8.08 -15.54
N PHE A 62 -4.97 7.95 -14.55
CA PHE A 62 -4.69 6.66 -13.94
C PHE A 62 -5.94 6.08 -13.29
N SER A 63 -6.17 4.78 -13.46
CA SER A 63 -7.39 4.12 -12.99
C SER A 63 -7.09 2.89 -12.13
N LEU A 64 -7.83 2.68 -11.06
CA LEU A 64 -7.75 1.47 -10.24
C LEU A 64 -8.02 0.26 -11.14
N ALA A 65 -7.21 -0.79 -10.96
CA ALA A 65 -7.39 -2.00 -11.74
C ALA A 65 -8.71 -2.70 -11.42
N THR A 66 -9.25 -3.37 -12.45
CA THR A 66 -10.43 -4.20 -12.32
C THR A 66 -10.04 -5.64 -11.95
N SER A 67 -10.98 -6.43 -11.43
CA SER A 67 -10.69 -7.80 -10.94
C SER A 67 -10.15 -8.76 -12.00
N ASP A 68 -10.29 -8.42 -13.27
CA ASP A 68 -9.96 -9.28 -14.40
C ASP A 68 -8.57 -8.99 -14.99
N ASP A 69 -7.79 -8.09 -14.38
CA ASP A 69 -6.48 -7.65 -14.89
C ASP A 69 -5.31 -8.59 -14.56
N THR A 70 -5.57 -9.89 -14.37
CA THR A 70 -4.54 -10.93 -14.26
C THR A 70 -4.07 -11.37 -15.65
N GLU A 71 -3.49 -10.45 -16.42
CA GLU A 71 -2.75 -10.78 -17.64
C GLU A 71 -1.39 -11.42 -17.32
N ASP A 72 -0.66 -11.87 -18.35
CA ASP A 72 0.64 -12.54 -18.24
C ASP A 72 1.72 -11.66 -17.58
N ILE A 73 1.75 -11.70 -16.26
CA ILE A 73 2.73 -11.02 -15.40
C ILE A 73 4.07 -11.75 -15.34
N GLN A 74 4.27 -12.85 -16.07
CA GLN A 74 5.44 -13.71 -15.92
C GLN A 74 6.75 -12.95 -16.18
N SER A 75 6.73 -12.00 -17.12
CA SER A 75 7.87 -11.11 -17.39
C SER A 75 8.15 -10.12 -16.25
N SER A 76 7.12 -9.60 -15.59
CA SER A 76 7.25 -8.68 -14.45
C SER A 76 7.62 -9.41 -13.18
N LEU A 77 7.13 -10.63 -12.99
CA LEU A 77 7.58 -11.53 -11.94
C LEU A 77 9.04 -11.90 -12.15
N ALA A 78 9.48 -12.23 -13.37
CA ALA A 78 10.88 -12.53 -13.63
C ALA A 78 11.82 -11.33 -13.36
N SER A 79 11.35 -10.10 -13.55
CA SER A 79 12.12 -8.89 -13.24
C SER A 79 12.08 -8.51 -11.75
N ALA A 80 10.96 -8.76 -11.07
CA ALA A 80 10.82 -8.60 -9.61
C ALA A 80 11.48 -9.74 -8.82
N GLN A 81 11.63 -10.92 -9.44
CA GLN A 81 12.36 -12.03 -8.88
C GLN A 81 13.83 -11.60 -8.73
N MET A 82 14.15 -11.10 -7.54
CA MET A 82 15.45 -11.32 -6.94
C MET A 82 15.60 -12.84 -6.81
N ASN A 83 15.95 -13.52 -7.91
CA ASN A 83 15.99 -14.98 -8.06
C ASN A 83 16.91 -15.73 -7.07
N THR A 84 17.39 -15.06 -6.03
CA THR A 84 18.35 -15.52 -5.03
C THR A 84 18.07 -15.07 -3.60
N LEU A 85 17.05 -14.24 -3.32
CA LEU A 85 16.79 -13.78 -1.95
C LEU A 85 15.86 -14.76 -1.23
N ASP A 86 16.36 -15.42 -0.19
CA ASP A 86 15.55 -16.24 0.71
C ASP A 86 14.73 -15.30 1.62
N CYS A 87 13.41 -15.22 1.39
CA CYS A 87 12.54 -14.22 2.02
C CYS A 87 11.09 -14.73 2.19
N TYR A 88 10.36 -14.09 3.10
CA TYR A 88 8.90 -14.17 3.18
C TYR A 88 8.31 -13.20 2.16
N GLN A 89 7.62 -13.69 1.13
CA GLN A 89 7.20 -12.86 -0.01
C GLN A 89 5.69 -12.64 -0.04
N LEU A 90 5.28 -11.37 -0.12
CA LEU A 90 3.91 -10.99 -0.52
C LEU A 90 3.97 -10.29 -1.86
N VAL A 91 3.08 -10.68 -2.76
CA VAL A 91 2.98 -10.09 -4.10
C VAL A 91 1.63 -9.40 -4.26
N PHE A 92 1.67 -8.17 -4.72
CA PHE A 92 0.52 -7.35 -5.07
C PHE A 92 0.59 -6.99 -6.56
N ILE A 93 -0.50 -7.21 -7.29
CA ILE A 93 -0.59 -6.92 -8.73
C ILE A 93 -1.65 -5.84 -8.90
N ASN A 94 -1.25 -4.70 -9.47
CA ASN A 94 -2.06 -3.50 -9.61
C ASN A 94 -2.83 -3.14 -8.33
N GLY A 95 -2.16 -3.20 -7.19
CA GLY A 95 -2.76 -2.83 -5.91
C GLY A 95 -3.44 -3.94 -5.12
N ARG A 96 -3.48 -5.20 -5.62
CA ARG A 96 -4.23 -6.30 -4.99
C ARG A 96 -3.38 -7.51 -4.68
N PHE A 97 -3.58 -8.12 -3.52
CA PHE A 97 -2.84 -9.30 -3.10
C PHE A 97 -3.03 -10.49 -4.05
N SER A 98 -1.93 -11.21 -4.29
CA SER A 98 -1.90 -12.40 -5.12
C SER A 98 -1.33 -13.58 -4.36
N ALA A 99 -2.23 -14.39 -3.78
CA ALA A 99 -1.87 -15.58 -3.02
C ALA A 99 -1.04 -16.58 -3.86
N SER A 100 -1.35 -16.74 -5.16
CA SER A 100 -0.65 -17.68 -6.04
C SER A 100 0.81 -17.31 -6.34
N HIS A 101 1.20 -16.06 -6.07
CA HIS A 101 2.57 -15.56 -6.29
C HIS A 101 3.29 -15.22 -4.97
N SER A 102 2.61 -15.35 -3.84
CA SER A 102 3.13 -15.10 -2.51
C SER A 102 3.64 -16.40 -1.87
N SER A 103 4.61 -16.28 -0.97
CA SER A 103 5.21 -17.42 -0.27
C SER A 103 5.50 -17.03 1.18
N LEU A 104 4.66 -17.56 2.08
CA LEU A 104 4.70 -17.31 3.52
C LEU A 104 4.87 -18.60 4.33
N ASN A 105 5.54 -19.58 3.74
CA ASN A 105 5.78 -20.86 4.41
C ASN A 105 6.78 -20.67 5.56
N ASP A 106 6.61 -21.47 6.62
CA ASP A 106 7.57 -21.55 7.74
C ASP A 106 7.78 -20.20 8.47
N LEU A 107 6.71 -19.43 8.67
CA LEU A 107 6.75 -18.26 9.54
C LEU A 107 7.11 -18.67 10.99
N PRO A 108 7.95 -17.92 11.71
CA PRO A 108 8.27 -18.21 13.10
C PRO A 108 7.03 -18.07 14.00
N GLU A 109 7.05 -18.70 15.17
CA GLU A 109 5.99 -18.48 16.16
C GLU A 109 5.88 -17.00 16.55
N ASN A 110 4.65 -16.51 16.71
CA ASN A 110 4.34 -15.11 16.98
C ASN A 110 4.75 -14.13 15.87
N VAL A 111 4.83 -14.60 14.63
CA VAL A 111 4.87 -13.76 13.43
C VAL A 111 3.61 -14.02 12.63
N ASP A 112 2.91 -12.95 12.27
CA ASP A 112 1.76 -13.00 11.37
C ASP A 112 1.99 -12.02 10.22
N ILE A 113 1.82 -12.49 8.99
CA ILE A 113 1.97 -11.68 7.78
C ILE A 113 0.80 -11.99 6.85
N ALA A 114 0.04 -10.96 6.50
CA ALA A 114 -1.15 -11.12 5.69
C ALA A 114 -1.42 -9.90 4.79
N SER A 115 -2.34 -10.07 3.85
CA SER A 115 -2.94 -8.97 3.10
C SER A 115 -3.76 -8.08 4.04
N LEU A 116 -3.63 -6.76 3.92
CA LEU A 116 -4.45 -5.78 4.62
C LEU A 116 -5.94 -6.01 4.33
N ASN A 117 -6.28 -6.32 3.08
CA ASN A 117 -7.67 -6.60 2.70
C ASN A 117 -8.22 -7.81 3.46
N GLU A 118 -7.43 -8.88 3.58
CA GLU A 118 -7.80 -10.09 4.31
C GLU A 118 -7.90 -9.82 5.82
N THR A 119 -6.91 -9.13 6.42
CA THR A 119 -6.92 -8.78 7.85
C THR A 119 -8.09 -7.86 8.21
N LEU A 120 -8.46 -6.91 7.34
CA LEU A 120 -9.63 -6.07 7.56
C LEU A 120 -10.94 -6.87 7.58
N LYS A 121 -11.02 -7.94 6.77
CA LYS A 121 -12.20 -8.83 6.71
C LYS A 121 -12.27 -9.82 7.86
N ASP A 122 -11.13 -10.37 8.27
CA ASP A 122 -11.07 -11.36 9.34
C ASP A 122 -11.21 -10.73 10.74
N GLN A 123 -10.89 -9.43 10.88
CA GLN A 123 -10.93 -8.65 12.12
C GLN A 123 -10.17 -9.31 13.28
N THR A 124 -9.13 -10.08 12.96
CA THR A 124 -8.26 -10.75 13.93
C THR A 124 -7.43 -9.73 14.73
N ILE A 125 -7.14 -8.58 14.14
CA ILE A 125 -6.51 -7.42 14.76
C ILE A 125 -7.41 -6.20 14.62
N ASP A 126 -7.47 -5.39 15.68
CA ASP A 126 -8.08 -4.07 15.62
C ASP A 126 -7.19 -3.08 14.84
N LEU A 127 -7.36 -3.08 13.52
CA LEU A 127 -6.66 -2.15 12.63
C LEU A 127 -7.11 -0.70 12.78
N SER A 128 -8.23 -0.42 13.47
CA SER A 128 -8.71 0.96 13.67
C SER A 128 -7.73 1.78 14.50
N SER A 129 -6.99 1.15 15.41
CA SER A 129 -5.96 1.81 16.22
C SER A 129 -4.72 2.20 15.41
N TYR A 130 -4.48 1.54 14.28
CA TYR A 130 -3.30 1.74 13.43
C TYR A 130 -3.58 2.59 12.18
N LEU A 131 -4.85 2.64 11.74
CA LEU A 131 -5.31 3.38 10.56
C LEU A 131 -6.07 4.67 10.92
N ASN A 132 -5.74 5.29 12.04
CA ASN A 132 -6.38 6.50 12.56
C ASN A 132 -5.39 7.67 12.66
N ARG A 133 -4.96 8.18 11.51
CA ARG A 133 -3.98 9.28 11.39
C ARG A 133 -4.52 10.43 10.56
N GLU A 134 -5.69 10.94 10.95
CA GLU A 134 -6.37 12.03 10.24
C GLU A 134 -5.51 13.31 10.13
N ASP A 135 -4.60 13.52 11.07
CA ASP A 135 -3.69 14.66 11.09
C ASP A 135 -2.69 14.65 9.93
N GLU A 136 -2.41 13.48 9.36
CA GLU A 136 -1.54 13.30 8.19
C GLU A 136 -2.24 13.57 6.86
N TYR A 137 -3.57 13.65 6.83
CA TYR A 137 -4.34 13.94 5.59
C TYR A 137 -4.13 15.37 5.05
N LYS A 138 -3.22 16.14 5.65
CA LYS A 138 -2.72 17.40 5.10
C LYS A 138 -1.89 17.19 3.84
N ASP A 139 -1.28 16.02 3.66
CA ASP A 139 -0.65 15.64 2.39
C ASP A 139 -1.70 14.96 1.48
N GLY A 140 -1.87 15.49 0.28
CA GLY A 140 -2.87 15.00 -0.68
C GLY A 140 -2.63 13.57 -1.17
N PHE A 141 -1.38 13.08 -1.21
CA PHE A 141 -1.10 11.69 -1.59
C PHE A 141 -1.42 10.72 -0.45
N VAL A 142 -1.19 11.11 0.81
CA VAL A 142 -1.61 10.33 1.98
C VAL A 142 -3.14 10.29 2.07
N ALA A 143 -3.81 11.42 1.86
CA ALA A 143 -5.27 11.49 1.82
C ALA A 143 -5.85 10.67 0.66
N LEU A 144 -5.23 10.70 -0.53
CA LEU A 144 -5.59 9.84 -1.67
C LEU A 144 -5.43 8.36 -1.31
N ASN A 145 -4.31 8.01 -0.70
CA ASN A 145 -4.03 6.63 -0.29
C ASN A 145 -5.11 6.13 0.67
N MET A 146 -5.41 6.86 1.75
CA MET A 146 -6.48 6.47 2.67
C MET A 146 -7.84 6.37 1.98
N SER A 147 -8.14 7.31 1.07
CA SER A 147 -9.42 7.32 0.33
C SER A 147 -9.60 6.06 -0.52
N LEU A 148 -8.54 5.59 -1.17
CA LEU A 148 -8.61 4.59 -2.25
C LEU A 148 -7.77 3.32 -2.02
N MET A 149 -7.13 3.14 -0.87
CA MET A 149 -6.37 1.91 -0.61
C MET A 149 -7.31 0.71 -0.64
N GLU A 150 -6.91 -0.34 -1.34
CA GLU A 150 -7.65 -1.61 -1.35
C GLU A 150 -6.92 -2.70 -0.57
N ASP A 151 -5.60 -2.62 -0.53
CA ASP A 151 -4.73 -3.67 -0.01
C ASP A 151 -3.35 -3.13 0.39
N GLY A 152 -2.51 -4.04 0.83
CA GLY A 152 -1.13 -3.85 1.26
C GLY A 152 -0.76 -4.94 2.25
N ALA A 153 0.37 -4.81 2.93
CA ALA A 153 0.81 -5.82 3.90
C ALA A 153 0.47 -5.42 5.34
N VAL A 154 0.00 -6.37 6.15
CA VAL A 154 0.03 -6.27 7.61
C VAL A 154 1.09 -7.24 8.10
N ILE A 155 2.12 -6.72 8.76
CA ILE A 155 3.22 -7.49 9.32
C ILE A 155 3.22 -7.30 10.83
N GLN A 156 3.02 -8.38 11.58
CA GLN A 156 3.06 -8.40 13.04
C GLN A 156 4.18 -9.29 13.53
N VAL A 157 5.03 -8.73 14.39
CA VAL A 157 6.15 -9.43 15.01
C VAL A 157 6.01 -9.33 16.51
N GLY A 158 5.87 -10.48 17.17
CA GLY A 158 5.77 -10.56 18.62
C GLY A 158 7.03 -10.06 19.34
N LYS A 159 6.88 -9.79 20.65
CA LYS A 159 7.98 -9.44 21.53
C LYS A 159 9.12 -10.47 21.48
N ASN A 160 10.36 -10.00 21.48
CA ASN A 160 11.58 -10.81 21.47
C ASN A 160 11.70 -11.76 20.26
N VAL A 161 11.01 -11.49 19.17
CA VAL A 161 11.12 -12.26 17.92
C VAL A 161 12.06 -11.54 16.96
N GLU A 162 13.01 -12.29 16.40
CA GLU A 162 13.86 -11.87 15.30
C GLU A 162 13.56 -12.77 14.12
N LEU A 163 13.12 -12.17 13.00
CA LEU A 163 12.90 -12.92 11.77
C LEU A 163 14.26 -13.39 11.23
N ASP A 164 14.33 -14.64 10.81
CA ASP A 164 15.51 -15.26 10.20
C ASP A 164 15.69 -14.86 8.73
N LYS A 165 14.63 -14.33 8.11
CA LYS A 165 14.58 -13.90 6.70
C LYS A 165 13.87 -12.55 6.57
N PRO A 166 14.24 -11.71 5.60
CA PRO A 166 13.51 -10.48 5.32
C PRO A 166 12.10 -10.77 4.79
N VAL A 167 11.19 -9.81 4.97
CA VAL A 167 9.89 -9.78 4.31
C VAL A 167 10.01 -8.95 3.04
N ASN A 168 9.77 -9.55 1.87
CA ASN A 168 9.78 -8.85 0.59
C ASN A 168 8.35 -8.57 0.12
N LEU A 169 7.99 -7.29 0.06
CA LEU A 169 6.74 -6.79 -0.46
C LEU A 169 6.94 -6.41 -1.93
N VAL A 170 6.36 -7.19 -2.83
CA VAL A 170 6.52 -7.02 -4.28
C VAL A 170 5.28 -6.38 -4.87
N PHE A 171 5.41 -5.15 -5.37
CA PHE A 171 4.34 -4.39 -6.01
C PHE A 171 4.55 -4.36 -7.53
N ILE A 172 3.67 -5.04 -8.25
CA ILE A 172 3.72 -5.19 -9.70
C ILE A 172 2.65 -4.32 -10.34
N SER A 173 3.05 -3.39 -11.20
CA SER A 173 2.14 -2.72 -12.14
C SER A 173 2.19 -3.40 -13.51
N THR A 174 1.06 -3.82 -14.06
CA THR A 174 1.00 -4.44 -15.40
C THR A 174 1.07 -3.41 -16.54
N GLY A 175 0.85 -2.12 -16.24
CA GLY A 175 0.86 -1.03 -17.21
C GLY A 175 -0.40 -0.94 -18.10
N LYS A 176 -1.24 -1.97 -18.10
CA LYS A 176 -2.51 -2.01 -18.83
C LYS A 176 -3.47 -0.94 -18.31
N ASP A 177 -4.01 -0.14 -19.22
CA ASP A 177 -4.98 0.92 -18.92
C ASP A 177 -4.50 1.97 -17.89
N GLN A 178 -3.18 2.16 -17.77
CA GLN A 178 -2.55 3.09 -16.85
C GLN A 178 -3.00 2.87 -15.39
N PRO A 179 -2.61 1.73 -14.78
CA PRO A 179 -3.15 1.35 -13.49
C PRO A 179 -2.68 2.32 -12.41
N ALA A 180 -3.60 2.68 -11.52
CA ALA A 180 -3.33 3.32 -10.24
C ALA A 180 -3.39 2.26 -9.14
N GLN A 181 -2.39 2.21 -8.28
CA GLN A 181 -2.40 1.40 -7.07
C GLN A 181 -2.15 2.26 -5.84
N ASN A 182 -3.07 2.17 -4.87
CA ASN A 182 -2.94 2.77 -3.56
C ASN A 182 -2.71 1.64 -2.55
N ILE A 183 -1.46 1.48 -2.12
CA ILE A 183 -1.02 0.42 -1.22
C ILE A 183 -0.87 0.99 0.18
N ARG A 184 -1.36 0.29 1.21
CA ARG A 184 -1.10 0.67 2.59
C ARG A 184 -0.51 -0.49 3.39
N ASN A 185 0.74 -0.34 3.82
CA ASN A 185 1.44 -1.32 4.62
C ASN A 185 1.45 -0.91 6.10
N ILE A 186 1.22 -1.87 6.99
CA ILE A 186 1.22 -1.69 8.44
C ILE A 186 2.22 -2.68 9.03
N ILE A 187 3.21 -2.17 9.74
CA ILE A 187 4.22 -2.96 10.45
C ILE A 187 4.02 -2.73 11.95
N ILE A 188 3.79 -3.80 12.70
CA ILE A 188 3.60 -3.79 14.15
C ILE A 188 4.69 -4.67 14.77
N ALA A 189 5.65 -4.04 15.43
CA ALA A 189 6.83 -4.70 15.97
C ALA A 189 6.84 -4.60 17.50
N GLY A 190 6.63 -5.72 18.18
CA GLY A 190 6.63 -5.83 19.63
C GLY A 190 8.02 -5.61 20.25
N ALA A 191 8.08 -5.41 21.56
CA ALA A 191 9.30 -5.02 22.26
C ALA A 191 10.49 -5.96 21.98
N ASN A 192 11.67 -5.38 21.73
CA ASN A 192 12.91 -6.09 21.38
C ASN A 192 12.83 -7.00 20.14
N SER A 193 11.84 -6.82 19.25
CA SER A 193 11.80 -7.55 17.98
C SER A 193 12.79 -7.01 16.96
N ARG A 194 13.06 -7.80 15.91
CA ARG A 194 13.89 -7.43 14.76
C ARG A 194 13.26 -7.93 13.48
N ILE A 195 13.08 -7.01 12.53
CA ILE A 195 12.54 -7.30 11.21
C ILE A 195 13.28 -6.50 10.13
N GLU A 196 13.49 -7.13 8.98
CA GLU A 196 13.88 -6.49 7.73
C GLU A 196 12.73 -6.57 6.74
N VAL A 197 12.34 -5.43 6.16
CA VAL A 197 11.30 -5.34 5.14
C VAL A 197 11.89 -4.71 3.89
N ILE A 198 11.65 -5.33 2.74
CA ILE A 198 12.11 -4.85 1.44
C ILE A 198 10.87 -4.55 0.61
N GLU A 199 10.82 -3.37 -0.01
CA GLU A 199 9.78 -3.02 -0.97
C GLU A 199 10.34 -3.06 -2.41
N THR A 200 9.85 -4.02 -3.19
CA THR A 200 10.25 -4.19 -4.59
C THR A 200 9.14 -3.69 -5.51
N TYR A 201 9.44 -2.67 -6.31
CA TYR A 201 8.50 -2.11 -7.29
C TYR A 201 8.92 -2.49 -8.71
N THR A 202 7.98 -3.03 -9.49
CA THR A 202 8.24 -3.38 -10.90
C THR A 202 7.05 -3.06 -11.80
N GLY A 203 7.34 -2.84 -13.08
CA GLY A 203 6.36 -2.68 -14.14
C GLY A 203 7.04 -2.52 -15.50
N PRO A 204 6.27 -2.58 -16.60
CA PRO A 204 6.83 -2.46 -17.94
C PRO A 204 7.41 -1.06 -18.19
N SER A 205 8.59 -0.98 -18.79
CA SER A 205 9.28 0.28 -19.08
C SER A 205 8.60 1.14 -20.15
N THR A 206 7.69 0.55 -20.92
CA THR A 206 6.98 1.18 -22.04
C THR A 206 5.60 1.70 -21.67
N SER A 207 5.12 1.45 -20.45
CA SER A 207 3.78 1.86 -20.01
C SER A 207 3.86 2.81 -18.82
N GLU A 208 2.84 3.65 -18.69
CA GLU A 208 2.68 4.56 -17.56
C GLU A 208 1.80 3.89 -16.50
N TYR A 209 2.17 4.01 -15.23
CA TYR A 209 1.40 3.54 -14.09
C TYR A 209 1.64 4.46 -12.90
N PHE A 210 0.73 4.45 -11.93
CA PHE A 210 0.80 5.27 -10.74
C PHE A 210 0.80 4.40 -9.49
N THR A 211 1.87 4.51 -8.70
CA THR A 211 2.02 3.82 -7.43
C THR A 211 2.02 4.84 -6.31
N ASN A 212 1.10 4.68 -5.36
CA ASN A 212 0.99 5.49 -4.16
C ASN A 212 1.02 4.57 -2.94
N THR A 213 2.21 4.35 -2.37
CA THR A 213 2.39 3.50 -1.19
C THR A 213 2.53 4.35 0.06
N VAL A 214 1.81 3.98 1.12
CA VAL A 214 2.01 4.48 2.48
C VAL A 214 2.40 3.30 3.35
N THR A 215 3.54 3.40 4.04
CA THR A 215 4.02 2.40 4.99
C THR A 215 4.06 3.02 6.38
N GLU A 216 3.36 2.41 7.32
CA GLU A 216 3.29 2.85 8.72
C GLU A 216 3.91 1.79 9.62
N ALA A 217 4.83 2.20 10.49
CA ALA A 217 5.51 1.31 11.41
C ALA A 217 5.27 1.72 12.87
N TRP A 218 4.80 0.76 13.66
CA TRP A 218 4.52 0.87 15.08
C TRP A 218 5.53 0.02 15.83
N LEU A 219 6.53 0.68 16.41
CA LEU A 219 7.67 0.02 17.05
C LEU A 219 7.58 0.20 18.57
N GLU A 220 7.49 -0.91 19.30
CA GLU A 220 7.62 -0.90 20.76
C GLU A 220 9.08 -0.73 21.20
N ASP A 221 9.28 -0.54 22.51
CA ASP A 221 10.60 -0.33 23.12
C ASP A 221 11.62 -1.40 22.69
N GLY A 222 12.72 -0.93 22.13
CA GLY A 222 13.83 -1.78 21.70
C GLY A 222 13.57 -2.58 20.42
N ALA A 223 12.41 -2.46 19.77
CA ALA A 223 12.17 -3.04 18.45
C ALA A 223 13.08 -2.39 17.40
N GLY A 224 13.47 -3.17 16.39
CA GLY A 224 14.29 -2.72 15.27
C GLY A 224 13.66 -3.09 13.94
N LEU A 225 13.48 -2.09 13.09
CA LEU A 225 13.03 -2.24 11.71
C LEU A 225 14.15 -1.77 10.77
N ASN A 226 14.57 -2.62 9.85
CA ASN A 226 15.34 -2.26 8.67
C ASN A 226 14.39 -2.20 7.47
N HIS A 227 14.36 -1.08 6.74
CA HIS A 227 13.44 -0.81 5.62
C HIS A 227 14.16 -0.09 4.49
#